data_AF-A0A8T7LF21-F1
#
_entry.id   AF-A0A8T7LF21-F1
#
_cell.length_a   1.000
_cell.length_b   1.000
_cell.length_c   1.000
_cell.angle_alpha   90.00
_cell.angle_beta   90.00
_cell.angle_gamma   90.00
#
_symmetry.space_group_name_H-M   'P 1'
#
loop_
_entity.id
_entity.type
_entity.pdbx_description
1 polymer ?
#
loop_
_entity_poly.entity_id
_entity_poly.type
_entity_poly.pdbx_seq_one_letter_code
_entity_poly.pdbx_strand_id
1 'polypeptide(L)'
;MLEGFRTFIFRGNVIDLAVGVIIGAAFGTVVKSLVEDVLMGIIASLVGQPDFSGVLVFGAVRLGAFITAVINFLLVAVAVYFFVVVPINRLAELMKKPEPAPAPPEPSNEEKLLAEIRDLLKRNA
;
A
#
# COMPACT_ATOMS: atom_id res chain seq x y z
N MET A 1 -1.42 22.26 -24.73
CA MET A 1 -2.05 21.23 -23.88
C MET A 1 -1.11 20.06 -23.57
N LEU A 2 -0.41 19.49 -24.56
CA LEU A 2 0.54 18.39 -24.36
C LEU A 2 1.72 18.76 -23.45
N GLU A 3 2.30 19.97 -23.57
CA GLU A 3 3.34 20.45 -22.64
C GLU A 3 2.81 20.61 -21.21
N GLY A 4 1.62 21.17 -21.03
CA GLY A 4 1.01 21.32 -19.70
C GLY A 4 0.71 19.98 -19.02
N PHE A 5 0.28 18.97 -19.80
CA PHE A 5 0.09 17.61 -19.32
C PHE A 5 1.42 16.93 -18.96
N ARG A 6 2.44 17.10 -19.81
CA ARG A 6 3.81 16.64 -19.55
C ARG A 6 4.34 17.20 -18.23
N THR A 7 4.25 18.52 -18.03
CA THR A 7 4.67 19.21 -16.80
C THR A 7 3.86 18.78 -15.56
N PHE A 8 2.59 18.42 -15.74
CA PHE A 8 1.76 17.87 -14.65
C PHE A 8 2.22 16.47 -14.22
N ILE A 9 2.48 15.57 -15.18
CA ILE A 9 2.96 14.21 -14.87
C ILE A 9 4.38 14.23 -14.32
N PHE A 10 5.27 15.11 -14.81
CA PHE A 10 6.63 15.22 -14.26
C PHE A 10 6.69 15.81 -12.84
N ARG A 11 5.56 16.21 -12.26
CA ARG A 11 5.49 16.49 -10.83
C ARG A 11 5.66 15.17 -10.08
N GLY A 12 6.84 14.95 -9.47
CA GLY A 12 7.21 13.65 -8.86
C GLY A 12 6.13 13.01 -7.98
N ASN A 13 5.42 13.82 -7.18
CA ASN A 13 4.30 13.37 -6.34
C ASN A 13 3.15 12.68 -7.12
N VAL A 14 2.92 13.01 -8.39
CA VAL A 14 1.87 12.42 -9.23
C VAL A 14 2.29 11.05 -9.77
N ILE A 15 3.58 10.88 -10.10
CA ILE A 15 4.12 9.61 -10.58
C ILE A 15 4.09 8.58 -9.46
N ASP A 16 4.57 8.93 -8.28
CA ASP A 16 4.60 8.03 -7.12
C ASP A 16 3.19 7.60 -6.71
N LEU A 17 2.23 8.54 -6.73
CA LEU A 17 0.82 8.25 -6.48
C LEU A 17 0.25 7.31 -7.56
N ALA A 18 0.52 7.56 -8.83
CA ALA A 18 0.02 6.74 -9.93
C ALA A 18 0.57 5.30 -9.85
N VAL A 19 1.87 5.16 -9.56
CA VAL A 19 2.51 3.85 -9.36
C VAL A 19 1.89 3.13 -8.17
N GLY A 20 1.69 3.81 -7.03
CA GLY A 20 1.06 3.23 -5.85
C GLY A 20 -0.36 2.72 -6.11
N VAL A 21 -1.18 3.47 -6.84
CA VAL A 21 -2.55 3.07 -7.19
C VAL A 21 -2.56 1.86 -8.13
N ILE A 22 -1.72 1.85 -9.16
CA ILE A 22 -1.65 0.75 -10.14
C ILE A 22 -1.15 -0.53 -9.46
N ILE A 23 -0.09 -0.44 -8.66
CA ILE A 23 0.45 -1.58 -7.91
C ILE A 23 -0.59 -2.08 -6.91
N GLY A 24 -1.26 -1.18 -6.18
CA GLY A 24 -2.31 -1.56 -5.24
C GLY A 24 -3.47 -2.32 -5.89
N ALA A 25 -3.93 -1.86 -7.07
CA ALA A 25 -4.98 -2.53 -7.83
C ALA A 25 -4.56 -3.92 -8.34
N ALA A 26 -3.37 -4.02 -8.93
CA ALA A 26 -2.81 -5.29 -9.41
C ALA A 26 -2.62 -6.27 -8.24
N PHE A 27 -2.07 -5.78 -7.14
CA PHE A 27 -1.83 -6.57 -5.93
C PHE A 27 -3.14 -7.10 -5.32
N GLY A 28 -4.17 -6.26 -5.24
CA GLY A 28 -5.50 -6.68 -4.77
C GLY A 28 -6.06 -7.86 -5.57
N THR A 29 -5.80 -7.91 -6.88
CA THR A 29 -6.22 -9.03 -7.75
C THR A 29 -5.50 -10.33 -7.39
N VAL A 30 -4.19 -10.27 -7.11
CA VAL A 30 -3.39 -11.45 -6.71
C VAL A 30 -3.89 -12.00 -5.38
N VAL A 31 -4.12 -11.12 -4.40
CA VAL A 31 -4.65 -11.52 -3.09
C VAL A 31 -6.04 -12.12 -3.22
N LYS A 32 -6.90 -11.51 -4.04
CA LYS A 32 -8.25 -12.01 -4.30
C LYS A 32 -8.21 -13.43 -4.88
N SER A 33 -7.37 -13.67 -5.89
CA SER A 33 -7.20 -15.01 -6.48
C SER A 33 -6.67 -16.03 -5.46
N LEU A 34 -5.71 -15.65 -4.61
CA LEU A 34 -5.23 -16.53 -3.54
C LEU A 34 -6.36 -16.95 -2.59
N VAL A 35 -7.28 -16.06 -2.26
CA VAL A 35 -8.38 -16.39 -1.36
C VAL A 35 -9.50 -17.15 -2.06
N GLU A 36 -10.00 -16.63 -3.18
CA GLU A 36 -11.14 -17.21 -3.89
C GLU A 36 -10.79 -18.53 -4.60
N ASP A 37 -9.62 -18.62 -5.24
CA ASP A 37 -9.27 -19.79 -6.05
C ASP A 37 -8.54 -20.87 -5.24
N VAL A 38 -7.73 -20.47 -4.24
CA VAL A 38 -6.92 -21.42 -3.45
C VAL A 38 -7.56 -21.72 -2.11
N LEU A 39 -7.80 -20.71 -1.26
CA LEU A 39 -8.31 -20.94 0.10
C LEU A 39 -9.74 -21.47 0.09
N MET A 40 -10.63 -20.90 -0.71
CA MET A 40 -12.00 -21.41 -0.81
C MET A 40 -12.05 -22.81 -1.43
N GLY A 41 -11.16 -23.15 -2.36
CA GLY A 41 -11.03 -24.53 -2.87
C GLY A 41 -10.70 -25.53 -1.76
N ILE A 42 -9.76 -25.17 -0.88
CA ILE A 42 -9.41 -25.99 0.29
C ILE A 42 -10.59 -26.07 1.28
N ILE A 43 -11.24 -24.95 1.58
CA ILE A 43 -12.38 -24.90 2.50
C ILE A 43 -13.56 -25.73 1.94
N ALA A 44 -13.84 -25.61 0.64
CA ALA A 44 -14.86 -26.38 -0.05
C ALA A 44 -14.58 -27.89 0.02
N SER A 45 -13.31 -28.29 -0.09
CA SER A 45 -12.92 -29.70 0.04
C SER A 45 -13.15 -30.26 1.45
N LEU A 46 -13.10 -29.41 2.49
CA LEU A 46 -13.28 -29.81 3.89
C LEU A 46 -14.74 -29.73 4.36
N VAL A 47 -15.47 -28.70 3.93
CA VAL A 47 -16.84 -28.39 4.37
C VAL A 47 -17.89 -28.93 3.39
N GLY A 48 -17.49 -29.31 2.17
CA GLY A 48 -18.37 -29.87 1.14
C GLY A 48 -19.19 -28.84 0.35
N GLN A 49 -19.17 -27.57 0.77
CA GLN A 49 -19.78 -26.44 0.04
C GLN A 49 -18.78 -25.30 -0.08
N PRO A 50 -18.63 -24.68 -1.27
CA PRO A 50 -17.71 -23.58 -1.50
C PRO A 50 -18.19 -22.25 -0.93
N ASP A 51 -19.49 -22.10 -0.65
CA ASP A 51 -20.01 -20.88 -0.02
C ASP A 51 -21.31 -21.15 0.74
N PHE A 52 -21.78 -20.14 1.47
CA PHE A 52 -23.05 -20.17 2.18
C PHE A 52 -24.15 -19.42 1.41
N SER A 53 -23.93 -19.07 0.14
CA SER A 53 -24.79 -18.16 -0.62
C SER A 53 -26.21 -18.68 -0.83
N GLY A 54 -26.37 -20.01 -0.90
CA GLY A 54 -27.67 -20.69 -1.00
C GLY A 54 -28.39 -20.93 0.33
N VAL A 55 -27.76 -20.61 1.47
CA VAL A 55 -28.34 -20.81 2.81
C VAL A 55 -28.95 -19.49 3.30
N LEU A 56 -30.01 -19.55 4.10
CA LEU A 56 -30.66 -18.36 4.70
C LEU A 56 -31.16 -17.34 3.66
N VAL A 57 -31.85 -17.83 2.63
CA VAL A 57 -32.53 -16.99 1.63
C VAL A 57 -33.98 -16.74 2.06
N PHE A 58 -34.31 -15.49 2.36
CA PHE A 58 -35.67 -15.05 2.74
C PHE A 58 -36.21 -14.10 1.66
N GLY A 59 -36.81 -14.66 0.61
CA GLY A 59 -37.29 -13.89 -0.54
C GLY A 59 -36.16 -13.15 -1.24
N ALA A 60 -36.16 -11.82 -1.20
CA ALA A 60 -35.09 -10.99 -1.77
C ALA A 60 -33.84 -10.88 -0.87
N VAL A 61 -33.93 -11.24 0.41
CA VAL A 61 -32.82 -11.12 1.36
C VAL A 61 -31.94 -12.37 1.30
N ARG A 62 -30.70 -12.21 0.83
CA ARG A 62 -29.70 -13.29 0.70
C ARG A 62 -28.65 -13.20 1.80
N LEU A 63 -29.02 -13.56 3.03
CA LEU A 63 -28.12 -13.42 4.19
C LEU A 63 -26.88 -14.32 4.06
N GLY A 64 -27.02 -15.51 3.47
CA GLY A 64 -25.89 -16.40 3.21
C GLY A 64 -24.82 -15.82 2.30
N ALA A 65 -25.20 -15.02 1.30
CA ALA A 65 -24.25 -14.34 0.41
C ALA A 65 -23.46 -13.25 1.17
N PHE A 66 -24.13 -12.53 2.08
CA PHE A 66 -23.46 -11.57 2.94
C PHE A 66 -22.47 -12.24 3.90
N ILE A 67 -22.86 -13.34 4.55
CA ILE A 67 -21.97 -14.11 5.43
C ILE A 67 -20.75 -14.61 4.65
N THR A 68 -20.96 -15.12 3.43
CA THR A 68 -19.86 -15.54 2.54
C THR A 68 -18.90 -14.37 2.28
N ALA A 69 -19.43 -13.18 1.96
CA ALA A 69 -18.60 -12.00 1.72
C ALA A 69 -17.79 -11.58 2.97
N VAL A 70 -18.38 -11.66 4.17
CA VAL A 70 -17.68 -11.38 5.44
C VAL A 70 -16.56 -12.39 5.67
N ILE A 71 -16.81 -13.68 5.45
CA ILE A 71 -15.79 -14.73 5.58
C ILE A 71 -14.66 -14.49 4.59
N ASN A 72 -14.97 -14.20 3.32
CA ASN A 72 -13.96 -13.90 2.30
C ASN A 72 -13.11 -12.68 2.68
N PHE A 73 -13.74 -11.62 3.19
CA PHE A 73 -13.02 -10.44 3.66
C PHE A 73 -12.05 -10.77 4.80
N LEU A 74 -12.47 -11.57 5.78
CA LEU A 74 -11.61 -12.01 6.88
C LEU A 74 -10.46 -12.89 6.39
N LEU A 75 -10.72 -13.82 5.46
CA LEU A 75 -9.69 -14.66 4.87
C LEU A 75 -8.66 -13.84 4.09
N VAL A 76 -9.10 -12.86 3.30
CA VAL A 76 -8.23 -11.91 2.61
C VAL A 76 -7.36 -11.15 3.61
N ALA A 77 -7.96 -10.61 4.67
CA ALA A 77 -7.22 -9.86 5.69
C ALA A 77 -6.13 -10.73 6.36
N VAL A 78 -6.46 -11.98 6.71
CA VAL A 78 -5.52 -12.93 7.30
C VAL A 78 -4.40 -13.29 6.31
N ALA A 79 -4.75 -13.57 5.04
CA ALA A 79 -3.77 -13.90 4.01
C ALA A 79 -2.81 -12.73 3.75
N VAL A 80 -3.31 -11.50 3.61
CA VAL A 80 -2.48 -10.30 3.45
C VAL A 80 -1.58 -10.10 4.67
N TYR A 81 -2.12 -10.25 5.88
CA TYR A 81 -1.33 -10.09 7.09
C TYR A 81 -0.17 -11.10 7.14
N PHE A 82 -0.44 -12.39 6.96
CA PHE A 82 0.57 -13.45 7.09
C PHE A 82 1.56 -13.51 5.92
N PHE A 83 1.12 -13.31 4.68
CA PHE A 83 1.99 -13.47 3.50
C PHE A 83 2.66 -12.17 3.05
N VAL A 84 2.20 -11.01 3.53
CA VAL A 84 2.67 -9.70 3.05
C VAL A 84 3.21 -8.89 4.20
N VAL A 85 2.37 -8.61 5.20
CA VAL A 85 2.74 -7.72 6.32
C VAL A 85 3.83 -8.36 7.18
N VAL A 86 3.69 -9.64 7.53
CA VAL A 86 4.70 -10.34 8.35
C VAL A 86 6.07 -10.43 7.67
N PRO A 87 6.21 -10.84 6.39
CA PRO A 87 7.50 -10.86 5.71
C PRO A 87 8.11 -9.47 5.52
N ILE A 88 7.29 -8.46 5.17
CA ILE A 88 7.77 -7.08 5.01
C ILE A 88 8.26 -6.53 6.34
N ASN A 89 7.51 -6.71 7.43
CA ASN A 89 7.93 -6.28 8.77
C ASN A 89 9.22 -6.98 9.21
N ARG A 90 9.32 -8.30 8.98
CA ARG A 90 10.51 -9.08 9.30
C ARG A 90 11.72 -8.67 8.48
N LEU A 91 11.53 -8.37 7.19
CA LEU A 91 12.60 -7.86 6.33
C LEU A 91 13.03 -6.44 6.75
N ALA A 92 12.08 -5.57 7.07
CA ALA A 92 12.37 -4.22 7.57
C ALA A 92 13.18 -4.26 8.87
N GLU A 93 12.86 -5.18 9.78
CA GLU A 93 13.66 -5.42 11.00
C GLU A 93 15.07 -5.91 10.70
N LEU A 94 15.25 -6.80 9.72
CA LEU A 94 16.57 -7.29 9.29
C LEU A 94 17.36 -6.22 8.51
N MET A 95 16.67 -5.30 7.86
CA MET A 95 17.24 -4.18 7.11
C MET A 95 17.43 -2.92 7.97
N LYS A 96 17.12 -2.96 9.27
CA LYS A 96 17.61 -1.97 10.24
C LYS A 96 19.13 -2.08 10.37
N LYS A 97 19.84 -1.63 9.34
CA LYS A 97 21.16 -1.03 9.52
C LYS A 97 20.94 0.18 10.44
N PRO A 98 21.83 0.46 11.40
CA PRO A 98 21.85 1.77 12.02
C PRO A 98 22.00 2.77 10.86
N GLU A 99 20.89 3.43 10.50
CA GLU A 99 20.94 4.56 9.60
C GLU A 99 21.96 5.51 10.23
N PRO A 100 23.07 5.84 9.53
CA PRO A 100 23.78 7.04 9.91
C PRO A 100 22.71 8.12 9.94
N ALA A 101 22.57 8.80 11.08
CA ALA A 101 21.60 9.87 11.25
C ALA A 101 21.52 10.65 9.94
N PRO A 102 20.30 10.87 9.38
CA PRO A 102 20.15 11.54 8.10
C PRO A 102 21.12 12.70 8.10
N ALA A 103 22.08 12.71 7.16
CA ALA A 103 23.03 13.79 7.08
C ALA A 103 22.19 15.07 7.15
N PRO A 104 22.48 15.99 8.09
CA PRO A 104 21.66 17.18 8.29
C PRO A 104 21.33 17.75 6.92
N PRO A 105 20.04 17.99 6.61
CA PRO A 105 19.64 18.39 5.26
C PRO A 105 20.62 19.47 4.81
N GLU A 106 21.26 19.25 3.66
CA GLU A 106 22.20 20.23 3.16
C GLU A 106 21.49 21.58 3.18
N PRO A 107 22.10 22.62 3.79
CA PRO A 107 21.42 23.88 3.94
C PRO A 107 20.90 24.31 2.58
N SER A 108 19.62 24.68 2.55
CA SER A 108 18.96 25.08 1.32
C SER A 108 19.76 26.20 0.66
N ASN A 109 19.58 26.41 -0.65
CA ASN A 109 20.28 27.52 -1.31
C ASN A 109 19.99 28.87 -0.64
N GLU A 110 18.80 29.02 -0.04
CA GLU A 110 18.45 30.19 0.78
C GLU A 110 19.24 30.24 2.09
N GLU A 111 19.40 29.12 2.80
CA GLU A 111 20.20 29.06 4.02
C GLU A 111 21.70 29.30 3.73
N LYS A 112 22.21 28.84 2.59
CA LYS A 112 23.56 29.14 2.10
C LYS A 112 23.72 30.64 1.78
N LEU A 113 22.76 31.22 1.05
CA LEU A 113 22.75 32.66 0.75
C LEU A 113 22.64 33.51 2.01
N LEU A 114 21.82 33.12 2.98
CA LEU A 114 21.69 33.81 4.27
C LEU A 114 22.96 33.70 5.11
N ALA A 115 23.67 32.57 5.05
CA ALA A 115 24.98 32.42 5.69
C ALA A 115 26.03 33.34 5.03
N GLU A 116 26.06 33.40 3.69
CA GLU A 116 26.92 34.32 2.94
C GLU A 116 26.60 35.79 3.28
N ILE A 117 25.32 36.18 3.30
CA ILE A 117 24.89 37.54 3.67
C ILE A 117 25.33 37.89 5.10
N ARG A 118 25.15 36.97 6.06
CA ARG A 118 25.59 37.15 7.45
C ARG A 118 27.10 37.40 7.53
N ASP A 119 27.87 36.62 6.78
CA ASP A 119 29.33 36.71 6.80
C ASP A 119 29.83 37.98 6.08
N LEU A 120 29.15 38.41 5.02
CA LEU A 120 29.38 39.71 4.37
C LEU A 120 29.06 40.89 5.30
N LEU A 121 27.98 40.81 6.08
CA LEU A 121 27.63 41.84 7.06
C LEU A 121 28.62 41.90 8.22
N LYS A 122 29.08 40.76 8.75
CA LYS A 122 30.12 40.72 9.79
C LYS A 122 31.46 41.27 9.32
N ARG A 123 31.75 41.15 8.03
CA ARG A 123 32.99 41.62 7.42
C ARG A 123 32.98 43.11 7.08
N ASN A 124 31.79 43.72 6.96
CA ASN A 124 31.58 45.15 6.70
C ASN A 124 31.16 45.94 7.96
N ALA A 125 31.05 45.28 9.12
CA ALA A 125 30.88 45.90 10.43
C ALA A 125 32.24 46.06 11.13
#